data_AF-O62845-F1
#
_entry.id   AF-O62845-F1
#
_cell.length_a   1.000
_cell.length_b   1.000
_cell.length_c   1.000
_cell.angle_alpha   90.00
_cell.angle_beta   90.00
_cell.angle_gamma   90.00
#
_symmetry.space_group_name_H-M   'P 1'
#
loop_
_entity.id
_entity.type
_entity.pdbx_description
1 polymer ?
#
loop_
_entity_poly.entity_id
_entity_poly.type
_entity_poly.pdbx_seq_one_letter_code
_entity_poly.pdbx_strand_id
1 'polypeptide(L)'
;EKCLDQIQVNSLENLSLLVPSLCLLPPVRGNCSSQILHYFYNTTSRTCETFIYSGCNGNRNNFNSEEYCLKTCRRNKNRNNNN
;
A
#
# COMPACT_ATOMS: atom_id res chain seq x y z
N GLU A 1 16.67 -0.58 28.14
CA GLU A 1 16.35 -0.22 26.73
C GLU A 1 14.90 -0.55 26.37
N LYS A 2 13.94 0.27 26.81
CA LYS A 2 12.61 0.33 26.19
C LYS A 2 12.61 1.62 25.39
N CYS A 3 12.52 1.54 24.07
CA CYS A 3 12.35 2.73 23.23
C CYS A 3 10.96 3.29 23.53
N LEU A 4 10.89 4.29 24.41
CA LEU A 4 9.70 5.14 24.48
C LEU A 4 9.89 6.24 23.45
N ASP A 5 9.09 6.19 22.41
CA ASP A 5 8.50 7.42 21.91
C ASP A 5 6.99 7.24 21.86
N GLN A 6 6.34 7.74 22.91
CA GLN A 6 4.95 8.14 22.87
C GLN A 6 4.89 9.48 22.15
N ILE A 7 4.56 9.47 20.86
CA ILE A 7 3.89 10.63 20.27
C ILE A 7 2.54 10.13 19.77
N GLN A 8 1.46 10.70 20.30
CA GLN A 8 0.13 10.64 19.71
C GLN A 8 0.17 11.39 18.37
N VAL A 9 0.86 10.83 17.38
CA VAL A 9 0.72 11.24 15.99
C VAL A 9 -0.63 10.72 15.52
N ASN A 10 -1.33 11.52 14.71
CA ASN A 10 -2.55 11.06 14.07
C ASN A 10 -2.19 9.78 13.30
N SER A 11 -2.97 8.70 13.44
CA SER A 11 -2.62 7.38 12.88
C SER A 11 -2.38 7.44 11.35
N LEU A 12 -2.99 8.40 10.66
CA LEU A 12 -2.81 8.69 9.23
C LEU A 12 -1.45 9.32 8.90
N GLU A 13 -0.88 10.13 9.80
CA GLU A 13 0.42 10.78 9.60
C GLU A 13 1.57 9.79 9.74
N ASN A 14 1.49 8.86 10.71
CA ASN A 14 2.51 7.82 10.86
C ASN A 14 2.51 6.84 9.67
N LEU A 15 1.31 6.48 9.20
CA LEU A 15 1.16 5.60 8.05
C LEU A 15 1.80 6.21 6.79
N SER A 16 1.69 7.52 6.60
CA SER A 16 2.33 8.25 5.49
C SER A 16 3.86 8.28 5.55
N LEU A 17 4.46 8.10 6.73
CA LEU A 17 5.93 8.03 6.90
C LEU A 17 6.51 6.63 6.63
N LEU A 18 5.68 5.59 6.71
CA LEU A 18 6.09 4.20 6.55
C LEU A 18 5.69 3.62 5.19
N VAL A 19 4.52 4.02 4.69
CA VAL A 19 3.87 3.45 3.51
C VAL A 19 3.76 4.55 2.44
N PRO A 20 4.13 4.31 1.18
CA PRO A 20 3.96 5.29 0.12
C PRO A 20 2.50 5.72 -0.01
N SER A 21 2.26 7.01 -0.25
CA SER A 21 0.90 7.59 -0.33
C SER A 21 -0.02 6.89 -1.33
N LEU A 22 0.52 6.38 -2.45
CA LEU A 22 -0.26 5.62 -3.42
C LEU A 22 -0.85 4.33 -2.85
N CYS A 23 -0.19 3.71 -1.88
CA CYS A 23 -0.61 2.46 -1.24
C CYS A 23 -1.67 2.71 -0.15
N LEU A 24 -1.97 3.98 0.15
CA LEU A 24 -3.03 4.40 1.10
C LEU A 24 -4.37 4.61 0.39
N LEU A 25 -4.37 4.58 -0.94
CA LEU A 25 -5.58 4.77 -1.72
C LEU A 25 -6.45 3.49 -1.67
N PRO A 26 -7.78 3.59 -1.68
CA PRO A 26 -8.64 2.42 -1.80
C PRO A 26 -8.47 1.75 -3.17
N PRO A 27 -8.75 0.44 -3.33
CA PRO A 27 -8.78 -0.19 -4.64
C PRO A 27 -9.91 0.41 -5.49
N VAL A 28 -9.63 0.71 -6.76
CA VAL A 28 -10.62 1.24 -7.71
C VAL A 28 -10.75 0.31 -8.90
N ARG A 29 -11.93 -0.33 -9.01
CA ARG A 29 -12.27 -1.19 -10.15
C ARG A 29 -12.23 -0.43 -11.47
N GLY A 30 -12.71 0.82 -11.50
CA GLY A 30 -12.95 1.56 -12.73
C GLY A 30 -14.25 1.12 -13.45
N ASN A 31 -14.49 1.66 -14.64
CA ASN A 31 -15.76 1.55 -15.38
C ASN A 31 -15.64 0.90 -16.77
N CYS A 32 -14.54 0.22 -17.06
CA CYS A 32 -14.42 -0.61 -18.27
C CYS A 32 -15.09 -1.99 -18.09
N SER A 33 -14.94 -2.88 -19.07
CA SER A 33 -15.65 -4.16 -19.12
C SER A 33 -14.80 -5.40 -18.85
N SER A 34 -13.47 -5.26 -18.71
CA SER A 34 -12.60 -6.41 -18.43
C SER A 34 -12.74 -6.90 -16.99
N GLN A 35 -12.32 -8.13 -16.73
CA GLN A 35 -12.21 -8.70 -15.39
C GLN A 35 -10.78 -9.17 -15.20
N ILE A 36 -9.92 -8.28 -14.71
CA ILE A 36 -8.49 -8.52 -14.58
C ILE A 36 -8.14 -8.62 -13.09
N LEU A 37 -7.55 -9.73 -12.67
CA LEU A 37 -7.09 -9.91 -11.29
C LEU A 37 -5.87 -9.02 -11.04
N HIS A 38 -6.01 -8.07 -10.13
CA HIS A 38 -4.95 -7.17 -9.71
C HIS A 38 -4.83 -7.17 -8.20
N TYR A 39 -3.76 -6.57 -7.70
CA TYR A 39 -3.43 -6.48 -6.28
C TYR A 39 -3.47 -5.02 -5.83
N PHE A 40 -3.93 -4.79 -4.61
CA PHE A 40 -3.84 -3.51 -3.92
C PHE A 40 -3.27 -3.74 -2.53
N TYR A 41 -2.55 -2.76 -1.99
CA TYR A 41 -2.07 -2.82 -0.63
C TYR A 41 -3.19 -2.44 0.34
N ASN A 42 -3.52 -3.35 1.25
CA ASN A 42 -4.44 -3.12 2.34
C ASN A 42 -3.63 -2.76 3.60
N THR A 43 -3.72 -1.51 4.05
CA THR A 43 -2.96 -1.00 5.19
C THR A 43 -3.44 -1.57 6.53
N THR A 44 -4.68 -2.06 6.60
CA THR A 44 -5.27 -2.68 7.80
C THR A 44 -4.66 -4.07 8.03
N SER A 45 -4.63 -4.91 6.99
CA SER A 45 -3.99 -6.23 7.04
C SER A 45 -2.48 -6.19 6.81
N ARG A 46 -1.96 -5.03 6.38
CA ARG A 46 -0.55 -4.78 6.04
C ARG A 46 0.01 -5.70 4.94
N THR A 47 -0.85 -6.19 4.06
CA THR A 47 -0.49 -7.07 2.95
C THR A 47 -1.15 -6.63 1.65
N CYS A 48 -0.76 -7.25 0.54
CA CYS A 48 -1.44 -7.09 -0.74
C CYS A 48 -2.60 -8.07 -0.85
N GLU A 49 -3.77 -7.56 -1.19
CA GLU A 49 -4.99 -8.33 -1.40
C GLU A 49 -5.43 -8.22 -2.86
N THR A 50 -6.18 -9.21 -3.33
CA THR A 50 -6.67 -9.23 -4.71
C THR A 50 -7.95 -8.42 -4.87
N PHE A 51 -8.14 -7.83 -6.04
CA PHE A 51 -9.39 -7.21 -6.47
C PHE A 51 -9.55 -7.31 -7.98
N ILE A 52 -10.77 -7.08 -8.48
CA ILE A 52 -11.05 -7.07 -9.92
C ILE A 52 -10.90 -5.66 -10.46
N TYR A 53 -9.95 -5.49 -11.37
CA TYR A 53 -9.76 -4.28 -12.15
C TYR A 53 -10.49 -4.39 -13.50
N SER A 54 -11.16 -3.30 -13.89
CA SER A 54 -11.95 -3.24 -15.13
C SER A 54 -11.13 -3.00 -16.39
N GLY A 55 -9.86 -2.64 -16.25
CA GLY A 55 -8.95 -2.32 -17.37
C GLY A 55 -8.74 -0.83 -17.63
N CYS A 56 -9.52 0.08 -17.02
CA CYS A 56 -9.29 1.52 -17.11
C CYS A 56 -9.73 2.27 -15.85
N ASN A 57 -9.35 3.55 -15.73
CA ASN A 57 -9.82 4.47 -14.67
C ASN A 57 -9.62 3.95 -13.23
N GLY A 58 -8.54 3.20 -13.02
CA GLY A 58 -8.06 2.82 -11.69
C GLY A 58 -7.16 3.91 -11.11
N ASN A 59 -6.82 3.79 -9.83
CA ASN A 59 -5.79 4.63 -9.23
C ASN A 59 -4.45 3.87 -9.12
N ARG A 60 -3.48 4.45 -8.41
CA ARG A 60 -2.14 3.88 -8.29
C ARG A 60 -2.01 2.70 -7.30
N ASN A 61 -3.02 2.44 -6.45
CA ASN A 61 -3.04 1.22 -5.62
C ASN A 61 -3.57 0.04 -6.44
N ASN A 62 -2.85 -0.28 -7.51
CA ASN A 62 -3.27 -1.20 -8.54
C ASN A 62 -2.02 -1.81 -9.19
N PHE A 63 -1.78 -3.09 -8.92
CA PHE A 63 -0.58 -3.81 -9.34
C PHE A 63 -0.97 -5.12 -10.04
N ASN A 64 -0.23 -5.48 -11.08
CA ASN A 64 -0.46 -6.73 -11.83
C ASN A 64 0.19 -7.97 -11.19
N SER A 65 0.96 -7.80 -10.11
CA SER A 65 1.54 -8.90 -9.35
C SER A 65 1.63 -8.56 -7.86
N GLU A 66 1.52 -9.60 -7.02
CA GLU A 66 1.67 -9.48 -5.57
C GLU A 66 3.07 -8.99 -5.19
N GLU A 67 4.11 -9.54 -5.82
CA GLU A 67 5.50 -9.17 -5.56
C GLU A 67 5.74 -7.67 -5.79
N TYR A 68 5.23 -7.13 -6.90
CA TYR A 68 5.41 -5.71 -7.22
C TYR A 68 4.64 -4.82 -6.24
N CYS A 69 3.43 -5.22 -5.84
CA CYS A 69 2.67 -4.55 -4.79
C CYS A 69 3.45 -4.53 -3.46
N LEU A 70 3.95 -5.68 -3.01
CA LEU A 70 4.69 -5.80 -1.75
C LEU A 70 6.00 -5.00 -1.80
N LYS A 71 6.77 -5.12 -2.88
CA LYS A 71 8.01 -4.38 -3.07
C LYS A 71 7.79 -2.86 -3.03
N THR A 72 6.66 -2.40 -3.58
CA THR A 72 6.30 -0.98 -3.60
C THR A 72 5.82 -0.50 -2.24
N CYS A 73 4.88 -1.22 -1.63
CA CYS A 73 4.10 -0.72 -0.50
C CYS A 73 4.63 -1.17 0.87
N ARG A 74 5.26 -2.35 0.95
CA ARG A 74 5.79 -2.91 2.20
C ARG A 74 7.22 -2.43 2.44
N ARG A 75 7.37 -1.16 2.83
CA ARG A 75 8.65 -0.63 3.34
C ARG A 75 8.72 -0.81 4.85
N ASN A 76 9.67 -1.62 5.32
CA ASN A 76 10.06 -1.64 6.73
C ASN A 76 11.24 -0.68 6.91
N LYS A 77 11.08 0.37 7.72
CA LYS A 77 12.17 1.33 8.02
C LYS A 77 13.26 0.79 8.96
N ASN A 78 13.38 -0.53 9.12
CA ASN A 78 14.60 -1.14 9.68
C ASN A 78 15.70 -1.37 8.64
N ARG A 79 15.64 -0.69 7.48
CA ARG A 79 16.81 -0.47 6.65
C ARG A 79 17.50 0.79 7.14
N ASN A 80 18.29 0.64 8.21
CA ASN A 80 19.23 1.66 8.66
C ASN A 80 20.11 2.07 7.47
N ASN A 81 20.19 3.38 7.25
CA ASN A 81 20.95 3.98 6.17
C ASN A 81 22.43 3.88 6.57
N ASN A 82 23.13 2.82 6.15
CA ASN A 82 24.58 2.80 6.14
C ASN A 82 25.04 3.21 4.75
N ASN A 83 25.65 4.41 4.71
CA ASN A 83 26.49 5.02 3.68
C ASN A 83 25.88 5.26 2.29
#